data_AF-A0A837ZPW2-F1
#
_entry.id   AF-A0A837ZPW2-F1
#
_cell.length_a   1.000
_cell.length_b   1.000
_cell.length_c   1.000
_cell.angle_alpha   90.00
_cell.angle_beta   90.00
_cell.angle_gamma   90.00
#
_symmetry.space_group_name_H-M   'P 1'
#
loop_
_entity.id
_entity.type
_entity.pdbx_description
1 polymer ?
#
loop_
_entity_poly.entity_id
_entity_poly.type
_entity_poly.pdbx_seq_one_letter_code
_entity_poly.pdbx_strand_id
1 'polypeptide(L)'
;MSQHDVDRIAELLHADSRLNAAEWDRYVYFIYIDEGVVTSSGFRFVGRRWYPGPTNCHGAIEDIMEAIRNEGVLPAQDLWNAAVVTVRKGTPTGVLYPFLGIDAEAWEMTPDNQADIADRAFRLFGEGGVDQPDDWEPVRVDQTGLKGRTAKLLVSEPTDDAGWPAELPPDTTEVIVFDNEPTPLLTVRVFVPGMDGFTFVRFDQLAVHAD
;
A
#
# COMPACT_ATOMS: atom_id res chain seq x y z
N MET A 1 -1.08 11.33 -10.28
CA MET A 1 -1.80 11.00 -9.03
C MET A 1 -1.63 12.16 -8.06
N SER A 2 -2.73 12.81 -7.68
CA SER A 2 -2.68 14.03 -6.86
C SER A 2 -2.83 13.70 -5.37
N GLN A 3 -1.82 14.05 -4.56
CA GLN A 3 -1.88 13.91 -3.09
C GLN A 3 -3.11 14.65 -2.49
N HIS A 4 -3.54 15.73 -3.13
CA HIS A 4 -4.72 16.50 -2.74
C HIS A 4 -5.98 15.62 -2.64
N ASP A 5 -6.17 14.68 -3.56
CA ASP A 5 -7.36 13.84 -3.57
C ASP A 5 -7.32 12.77 -2.49
N VAL A 6 -6.12 12.25 -2.18
CA VAL A 6 -5.92 11.34 -1.04
C VAL A 6 -6.18 12.06 0.29
N ASP A 7 -5.74 13.31 0.42
CA ASP A 7 -6.00 14.12 1.61
C ASP A 7 -7.50 14.44 1.76
N ARG A 8 -8.20 14.66 0.64
CA ARG A 8 -9.67 14.82 0.64
C ARG A 8 -10.40 13.57 1.15
N ILE A 9 -9.90 12.37 0.85
CA ILE A 9 -10.43 11.12 1.44
C ILE A 9 -10.22 11.12 2.96
N ALA A 10 -9.04 11.50 3.43
CA ALA A 10 -8.77 11.59 4.87
C ALA A 10 -9.69 12.61 5.57
N GLU A 11 -9.92 13.77 4.97
CA GLU A 11 -10.87 14.77 5.46
C GLU A 11 -12.30 14.21 5.57
N LEU A 12 -12.78 13.49 4.56
CA LEU A 12 -14.10 12.85 4.60
C LEU A 12 -14.23 11.85 5.75
N LEU A 13 -13.18 11.05 6.00
CA LEU A 13 -13.17 10.07 7.09
C LEU A 13 -13.12 10.75 8.48
N HIS A 14 -12.36 11.84 8.62
CA HIS A 14 -12.34 12.63 9.86
C HIS A 14 -13.66 13.34 10.13
N ALA A 15 -14.38 13.75 9.09
CA ALA A 15 -15.69 14.37 9.22
C ALA A 15 -16.84 13.35 9.37
N ASP A 16 -16.60 12.06 9.12
CA ASP A 16 -17.65 11.05 9.12
C ASP A 16 -18.18 10.78 10.53
N SER A 17 -19.43 11.19 10.78
CA SER A 17 -20.03 11.05 12.11
C SER A 17 -20.29 9.60 12.54
N ARG A 18 -20.45 8.66 11.61
CA ARG A 18 -20.71 7.25 11.89
C ARG A 18 -19.42 6.52 12.26
N LEU A 19 -18.34 6.78 11.53
CA LEU A 19 -17.01 6.29 11.87
C LEU A 19 -16.56 6.85 13.23
N ASN A 20 -16.72 8.16 13.43
CA ASN A 20 -16.29 8.83 14.65
C ASN A 20 -17.20 8.61 15.86
N ALA A 21 -18.34 7.93 15.70
CA ALA A 21 -19.13 7.44 16.82
C ALA A 21 -18.42 6.28 17.57
N ALA A 22 -17.41 5.66 16.97
CA ALA A 22 -16.59 4.62 17.58
C ALA A 22 -15.14 5.08 17.78
N GLU A 23 -14.44 4.41 18.69
CA GLU A 23 -13.00 4.60 18.88
C GLU A 23 -12.22 4.02 17.69
N TRP A 24 -11.18 4.74 17.28
CA TRP A 24 -10.21 4.32 16.27
C TRP A 24 -8.94 5.19 16.41
N ASP A 25 -7.78 4.65 16.04
CA ASP A 25 -6.54 5.41 15.85
C ASP A 25 -6.08 5.40 14.39
N ARG A 26 -6.48 4.36 13.65
CA ARG A 26 -6.18 4.14 12.25
C ARG A 26 -7.40 3.66 11.49
N TYR A 27 -7.47 4.04 10.23
CA TYR A 27 -8.53 3.63 9.33
C TYR A 27 -7.94 3.24 7.98
N VAL A 28 -8.47 2.16 7.42
CA VAL A 28 -8.14 1.68 6.09
C VAL A 28 -9.43 1.71 5.29
N TYR A 29 -9.40 2.37 4.15
CA TYR A 29 -10.37 2.22 3.09
C TYR A 29 -9.74 1.40 1.97
N PHE A 30 -10.46 0.45 1.40
CA PHE A 30 -9.96 -0.23 0.21
C PHE A 30 -11.06 -0.39 -0.84
N ILE A 31 -10.62 -0.43 -2.09
CA ILE A 31 -11.45 -0.65 -3.27
C ILE A 31 -10.82 -1.80 -4.06
N TYR A 32 -11.68 -2.64 -4.63
CA TYR A 32 -11.31 -3.71 -5.54
C TYR A 32 -12.24 -3.66 -6.76
N ILE A 33 -11.67 -3.77 -7.95
CA ILE A 33 -12.32 -3.60 -9.25
C ILE A 33 -12.03 -4.83 -10.09
N ASP A 34 -13.07 -5.63 -10.31
CA ASP A 34 -13.02 -6.81 -11.17
C ASP A 34 -14.15 -6.78 -12.19
N GLU A 35 -13.81 -7.01 -13.46
CA GLU A 35 -14.73 -6.94 -14.61
C GLU A 35 -15.66 -5.70 -14.63
N GLY A 36 -15.19 -4.57 -14.08
CA GLY A 36 -15.96 -3.32 -13.97
C GLY A 36 -16.93 -3.25 -12.79
N VAL A 37 -16.99 -4.29 -11.96
CA VAL A 37 -17.68 -4.29 -10.67
C VAL A 37 -16.76 -3.73 -9.60
N VAL A 38 -17.20 -2.64 -8.97
CA VAL A 38 -16.50 -2.03 -7.85
C VAL A 38 -17.03 -2.62 -6.55
N THR A 39 -16.11 -3.10 -5.72
CA THR A 39 -16.37 -3.43 -4.32
C THR A 39 -15.49 -2.57 -3.44
N SER A 40 -16.03 -2.14 -2.31
CA SER A 40 -15.28 -1.35 -1.35
C SER A 40 -15.68 -1.71 0.08
N SER A 41 -14.75 -1.50 1.00
CA SER A 41 -15.00 -1.67 2.43
C SER A 41 -13.93 -0.91 3.22
N GLY A 42 -14.09 -0.88 4.54
CA GLY A 42 -13.13 -0.26 5.42
C GLY A 42 -13.01 -0.96 6.75
N PHE A 43 -11.84 -0.77 7.36
CA PHE A 43 -11.52 -1.26 8.70
C PHE A 43 -11.08 -0.09 9.56
N ARG A 44 -11.58 -0.06 10.79
CA ARG A 44 -11.01 0.79 11.83
C ARG A 44 -10.16 -0.05 12.77
N PHE A 45 -9.08 0.53 13.26
CA PHE A 45 -8.16 -0.12 14.19
C PHE A 45 -8.09 0.64 15.51
N VAL A 46 -7.97 -0.12 16.60
CA VAL A 46 -7.63 0.36 17.93
C VAL A 46 -6.45 -0.48 18.43
N GLY A 47 -5.28 0.12 18.49
CA GLY A 47 -4.00 -0.59 18.53
C GLY A 47 -3.91 -1.54 17.34
N ARG A 48 -3.67 -2.83 17.59
CA ARG A 48 -3.61 -3.88 16.57
C ARG A 48 -4.95 -4.55 16.28
N ARG A 49 -6.01 -4.20 17.03
CA ARG A 49 -7.30 -4.85 16.88
C ARG A 49 -8.11 -4.13 15.82
N TRP A 50 -8.59 -4.90 14.85
CA TRP A 50 -9.44 -4.37 13.79
C TRP A 50 -10.93 -4.60 14.09
N TYR A 51 -11.74 -3.75 13.48
CA TYR A 51 -13.19 -3.83 13.46
C TYR A 51 -13.68 -3.38 12.09
N PRO A 52 -14.86 -3.84 11.63
CA PRO A 52 -15.53 -3.22 10.50
C PRO A 52 -15.61 -1.71 10.70
N GLY A 53 -15.27 -0.96 9.66
CA GLY A 53 -15.26 0.50 9.62
C GLY A 53 -16.49 1.02 8.88
N PRO A 54 -17.67 1.08 9.51
CA PRO A 54 -18.83 1.63 8.84
C PRO A 54 -18.61 3.13 8.59
N THR A 55 -18.85 3.55 7.35
CA THR A 55 -18.75 4.95 6.94
C THR A 55 -19.99 5.36 6.14
N ASN A 56 -20.40 6.62 6.22
CA ASN A 56 -21.45 7.22 5.41
C ASN A 56 -20.89 7.88 4.14
N CYS A 57 -19.58 7.96 3.99
CA CYS A 57 -18.94 8.60 2.84
C CYS A 57 -18.46 7.63 1.74
N HIS A 58 -18.92 6.36 1.72
CA HIS A 58 -18.52 5.37 0.70
C HIS A 58 -18.58 5.90 -0.73
N GLY A 59 -19.75 6.39 -1.18
CA GLY A 59 -19.89 6.89 -2.55
C GLY A 59 -18.95 8.05 -2.87
N ALA A 60 -18.75 8.99 -1.93
CA ALA A 60 -17.85 10.12 -2.13
C ALA A 60 -16.37 9.68 -2.20
N ILE A 61 -15.98 8.68 -1.42
CA ILE A 61 -14.63 8.12 -1.49
C ILE A 61 -14.44 7.34 -2.80
N GLU A 62 -15.41 6.54 -3.22
CA GLU A 62 -15.38 5.81 -4.50
C GLU A 62 -15.22 6.76 -5.68
N ASP A 63 -15.98 7.87 -5.73
CA ASP A 63 -15.86 8.90 -6.77
C ASP A 63 -14.42 9.47 -6.86
N ILE A 64 -13.80 9.72 -5.70
CA ILE A 64 -12.43 10.24 -5.65
C ILE A 64 -11.43 9.17 -6.09
N MET A 65 -11.59 7.92 -5.64
CA MET A 65 -10.72 6.81 -6.02
C MET A 65 -10.81 6.52 -7.51
N GLU A 66 -12.00 6.59 -8.10
CA GLU A 66 -12.20 6.47 -9.54
C GLU A 66 -11.54 7.63 -10.31
N ALA A 67 -11.66 8.87 -9.82
CA ALA A 67 -10.95 10.01 -10.40
C ALA A 67 -9.43 9.80 -10.36
N ILE A 68 -8.88 9.41 -9.21
CA ILE A 68 -7.46 9.08 -9.05
C ILE A 68 -7.01 7.99 -10.03
N ARG A 69 -7.84 6.95 -10.21
CA ARG A 69 -7.57 5.86 -11.16
C ARG A 69 -7.50 6.38 -12.59
N ASN A 70 -8.48 7.19 -12.99
CA ASN A 70 -8.64 7.67 -14.36
C ASN A 70 -7.69 8.83 -14.73
N GLU A 71 -7.13 9.52 -13.75
CA GLU A 71 -6.11 10.56 -13.97
C GLU A 71 -4.72 10.00 -14.33
N GLY A 72 -4.48 8.71 -14.08
CA GLY A 72 -3.26 8.04 -14.52
C GLY A 72 -3.16 8.07 -16.05
N VAL A 73 -2.06 8.60 -16.61
CA VAL A 73 -1.71 8.55 -18.05
C VAL A 73 -1.40 7.11 -18.51
N LEU A 74 -1.76 6.12 -17.69
CA LEU A 74 -1.53 4.72 -17.95
C LEU A 74 -2.62 4.20 -18.90
N PRO A 75 -2.26 3.35 -19.88
CA PRO A 75 -3.23 2.58 -20.66
C PRO A 75 -4.24 1.88 -19.75
N ALA A 76 -5.47 1.65 -20.24
CA ALA A 76 -6.52 1.01 -19.44
C ALA A 76 -6.11 -0.35 -18.83
N GLN A 77 -5.20 -1.08 -19.50
CA GLN A 77 -4.64 -2.34 -19.02
C GLN A 77 -3.66 -2.20 -17.84
N ASP A 78 -3.17 -0.99 -17.59
CA ASP A 78 -2.17 -0.66 -16.56
C ASP A 78 -2.81 0.12 -15.40
N LEU A 79 -4.15 0.20 -15.37
CA LEU A 79 -4.88 0.72 -14.22
C LEU A 79 -4.89 -0.32 -13.11
N TRP A 80 -4.68 0.13 -11.87
CA TRP A 80 -4.78 -0.74 -10.72
C TRP A 80 -6.19 -1.35 -10.59
N ASN A 81 -6.22 -2.61 -10.12
CA ASN A 81 -7.45 -3.36 -9.84
C ASN A 81 -7.79 -3.37 -8.35
N ALA A 82 -6.84 -3.01 -7.49
CA ALA A 82 -7.12 -2.75 -6.09
C ALA A 82 -6.36 -1.50 -5.63
N ALA A 83 -6.90 -0.82 -4.64
CA ALA A 83 -6.18 0.24 -3.97
C ALA A 83 -6.60 0.36 -2.51
N VAL A 84 -5.65 0.74 -1.67
CA VAL A 84 -5.86 0.95 -0.23
C VAL A 84 -5.47 2.38 0.14
N VAL A 85 -6.35 3.07 0.85
CA VAL A 85 -6.04 4.35 1.50
C VAL A 85 -5.94 4.14 3.00
N THR A 86 -4.81 4.53 3.57
CA THR A 86 -4.58 4.49 5.02
C THR A 86 -4.65 5.90 5.61
N VAL A 87 -5.29 6.03 6.77
CA VAL A 87 -5.49 7.31 7.47
C VAL A 87 -5.24 7.11 8.97
N ARG A 88 -4.56 8.06 9.63
CA ARG A 88 -4.42 8.10 11.09
C ARG A 88 -5.30 9.21 11.67
N LYS A 89 -5.92 8.96 12.83
CA LYS A 89 -6.91 9.88 13.45
C LYS A 89 -6.38 11.29 13.75
N GLY A 90 -5.07 11.42 13.94
CA GLY A 90 -4.42 12.70 14.22
C GLY A 90 -3.76 13.39 13.01
N THR A 91 -3.81 12.79 11.82
CA THR A 91 -3.14 13.32 10.63
C THR A 91 -4.16 13.79 9.60
N PRO A 92 -4.01 14.99 9.01
CA PRO A 92 -4.93 15.46 7.98
C PRO A 92 -4.73 14.74 6.63
N THR A 93 -3.66 13.95 6.50
CA THR A 93 -3.26 13.31 5.26
C THR A 93 -3.55 11.80 5.28
N GLY A 94 -3.71 11.25 4.09
CA GLY A 94 -3.77 9.81 3.85
C GLY A 94 -2.59 9.33 2.98
N VAL A 95 -2.40 8.02 2.92
CA VAL A 95 -1.45 7.37 2.00
C VAL A 95 -2.19 6.35 1.15
N LEU A 96 -1.99 6.43 -0.17
CA LEU A 96 -2.59 5.56 -1.16
C LEU A 96 -1.59 4.50 -1.65
N TYR A 97 -2.03 3.25 -1.65
CA TYR A 97 -1.29 2.09 -2.14
C TYR A 97 -2.08 1.45 -3.29
N PRO A 98 -1.66 1.66 -4.56
CA PRO A 98 -2.27 0.99 -5.71
C PRO A 98 -1.67 -0.41 -5.93
N PHE A 99 -2.50 -1.38 -6.32
CA PHE A 99 -2.08 -2.75 -6.60
C PHE A 99 -2.56 -3.20 -7.99
N LEU A 100 -1.72 -3.96 -8.70
CA LEU A 100 -1.97 -4.43 -10.07
C LEU A 100 -1.83 -5.94 -10.15
N GLY A 101 -2.51 -6.58 -11.12
CA GLY A 101 -2.37 -8.01 -11.40
C GLY A 101 -2.60 -8.89 -10.17
N ILE A 102 -1.70 -9.86 -9.97
CA ILE A 102 -1.78 -10.83 -8.86
C ILE A 102 -1.79 -10.13 -7.48
N ASP A 103 -1.06 -9.02 -7.33
CA ASP A 103 -1.07 -8.26 -6.08
C ASP A 103 -2.45 -7.70 -5.78
N ALA A 104 -3.20 -7.28 -6.81
CA ALA A 104 -4.56 -6.80 -6.66
C ALA A 104 -5.54 -7.91 -6.27
N GLU A 105 -5.41 -9.10 -6.87
CA GLU A 105 -6.24 -10.27 -6.53
C GLU A 105 -6.12 -10.64 -5.06
N ALA A 106 -4.93 -10.46 -4.48
CA ALA A 106 -4.72 -10.70 -3.06
C ALA A 106 -5.60 -9.79 -2.17
N TRP A 107 -6.06 -8.65 -2.67
CA TRP A 107 -6.94 -7.70 -1.96
C TRP A 107 -8.43 -7.93 -2.18
N GLU A 108 -8.82 -8.94 -2.96
CA GLU A 108 -10.22 -9.34 -3.10
C GLU A 108 -10.74 -9.81 -1.73
N MET A 109 -11.68 -9.05 -1.15
CA MET A 109 -12.25 -9.39 0.15
C MET A 109 -13.50 -10.25 -0.01
N THR A 110 -13.47 -11.41 0.62
CA THR A 110 -14.61 -12.31 0.82
C THR A 110 -14.99 -12.34 2.29
N PRO A 111 -16.18 -12.86 2.66
CA PRO A 111 -16.52 -13.07 4.07
C PRO A 111 -15.50 -13.94 4.84
N ASP A 112 -14.81 -14.85 4.16
CA ASP A 112 -13.92 -15.83 4.78
C ASP A 112 -12.51 -15.29 5.03
N ASN A 113 -12.06 -14.27 4.28
CA ASN A 113 -10.69 -13.74 4.37
C ASN A 113 -10.59 -12.33 4.99
N GLN A 114 -11.66 -11.78 5.56
CA GLN A 114 -11.66 -10.41 6.10
C GLN A 114 -10.56 -10.16 7.13
N ALA A 115 -10.28 -11.16 7.97
CA ALA A 115 -9.22 -11.06 8.98
C ALA A 115 -7.84 -10.94 8.35
N ASP A 116 -7.56 -11.72 7.30
CA ASP A 116 -6.28 -11.69 6.59
C ASP A 116 -6.10 -10.37 5.85
N ILE A 117 -7.15 -9.83 5.23
CA ILE A 117 -7.14 -8.52 4.58
C ILE A 117 -6.88 -7.42 5.62
N ALA A 118 -7.57 -7.45 6.77
CA ALA A 118 -7.36 -6.46 7.82
C ALA A 118 -5.94 -6.50 8.38
N ASP A 119 -5.38 -7.70 8.61
CA ASP A 119 -4.01 -7.87 9.06
C ASP A 119 -2.99 -7.41 8.02
N ARG A 120 -3.23 -7.68 6.73
CA ARG A 120 -2.39 -7.17 5.64
C ARG A 120 -2.46 -5.64 5.58
N ALA A 121 -3.66 -5.07 5.64
CA ALA A 121 -3.86 -3.62 5.63
C ALA A 121 -3.20 -2.93 6.83
N PHE A 122 -3.21 -3.57 8.01
CA PHE A 122 -2.54 -3.04 9.19
C PHE A 122 -1.04 -2.85 8.97
N ARG A 123 -0.39 -3.76 8.25
CA ARG A 123 1.05 -3.69 7.95
C ARG A 123 1.42 -2.50 7.07
N LEU A 124 0.48 -1.97 6.28
CA LEU A 124 0.70 -0.76 5.47
C LEU A 124 0.96 0.48 6.34
N PHE A 125 0.54 0.48 7.60
CA PHE A 125 0.94 1.53 8.55
C PHE A 125 2.40 1.42 9.02
N GLY A 126 3.15 0.41 8.57
CA GLY A 126 4.54 0.14 8.98
C GLY A 126 4.67 -0.71 10.25
N GLU A 127 3.57 -1.27 10.79
CA GLU A 127 3.57 -1.96 12.08
C GLU A 127 3.26 -3.46 11.93
N GLY A 128 4.26 -4.29 11.67
CA GLY A 128 4.08 -5.69 11.29
C GLY A 128 5.23 -6.63 11.60
N GLY A 129 5.73 -6.69 12.84
CA GLY A 129 6.66 -7.71 13.33
C GLY A 129 6.91 -7.57 14.83
N VAL A 130 7.39 -8.61 15.50
CA VAL A 130 7.72 -8.62 16.95
C VAL A 130 8.99 -7.77 17.19
N ASP A 131 9.04 -7.05 18.31
CA ASP A 131 10.11 -6.15 18.81
C ASP A 131 10.27 -4.75 18.16
N GLN A 132 9.80 -3.71 18.89
CA GLN A 132 10.15 -2.28 18.80
C GLN A 132 9.95 -1.53 17.45
N PRO A 133 9.84 -0.17 17.46
CA PRO A 133 9.52 0.60 16.27
C PRO A 133 10.77 0.63 15.41
N ASP A 134 10.85 -0.27 14.46
CA ASP A 134 11.79 -0.07 13.38
C ASP A 134 11.28 1.13 12.58
N ASP A 135 12.10 2.17 12.55
CA ASP A 135 12.01 3.32 11.66
C ASP A 135 12.05 2.82 10.21
N TRP A 136 11.04 2.13 9.66
CA TRP A 136 10.98 1.72 8.25
C TRP A 136 9.87 2.50 7.55
N GLU A 137 10.22 3.25 6.50
CA GLU A 137 9.30 4.01 5.67
C GLU A 137 9.17 3.36 4.28
N PRO A 138 7.94 3.12 3.79
CA PRO A 138 7.71 2.67 2.42
C PRO A 138 8.39 3.61 1.43
N VAL A 139 9.06 3.03 0.43
CA VAL A 139 9.72 3.82 -0.60
C VAL A 139 8.66 4.57 -1.40
N ARG A 140 8.86 5.87 -1.61
CA ARG A 140 7.99 6.70 -2.46
C ARG A 140 8.52 6.78 -3.88
N VAL A 141 7.63 6.99 -4.85
CA VAL A 141 7.96 7.06 -6.28
C VAL A 141 9.00 8.15 -6.59
N ASP A 142 8.99 9.25 -5.83
CA ASP A 142 9.89 10.40 -5.96
C ASP A 142 11.03 10.39 -4.92
N GLN A 143 11.19 9.30 -4.17
CA GLN A 143 12.19 9.21 -3.12
C GLN A 143 13.59 9.10 -3.70
N THR A 144 14.50 9.92 -3.20
CA THR A 144 15.92 9.92 -3.56
C THR A 144 16.77 9.47 -2.36
N GLY A 145 18.05 9.18 -2.61
CA GLY A 145 18.99 8.77 -1.56
C GLY A 145 18.85 7.30 -1.16
N LEU A 146 18.24 6.47 -2.00
CA LEU A 146 18.02 5.05 -1.71
C LEU A 146 19.30 4.21 -1.84
N LYS A 147 20.29 4.69 -2.60
CA LYS A 147 21.46 3.90 -3.00
C LYS A 147 22.28 3.47 -1.78
N GLY A 148 22.50 2.17 -1.66
CA GLY A 148 23.27 1.54 -0.60
C GLY A 148 22.48 1.35 0.70
N ARG A 149 21.22 1.77 0.77
CA ARG A 149 20.38 1.53 1.93
C ARG A 149 19.90 0.08 1.95
N THR A 150 19.82 -0.48 3.15
CA THR A 150 19.03 -1.70 3.36
C THR A 150 17.56 -1.33 3.18
N ALA A 151 16.82 -2.16 2.47
CA ALA A 151 15.38 -2.10 2.36
C ALA A 151 14.77 -3.43 2.79
N LYS A 152 13.64 -3.37 3.48
CA LYS A 152 12.80 -4.50 3.85
C LYS A 152 11.78 -4.77 2.76
N LEU A 153 11.56 -6.04 2.46
CA LEU A 153 10.48 -6.48 1.58
C LEU A 153 9.16 -6.46 2.36
N LEU A 154 8.16 -5.78 1.81
CA LEU A 154 6.83 -5.66 2.41
C LEU A 154 5.90 -6.82 2.02
N VAL A 155 6.29 -7.59 1.01
CA VAL A 155 5.57 -8.75 0.49
C VAL A 155 6.48 -9.98 0.51
N SER A 156 5.87 -11.16 0.59
CA SER A 156 6.59 -12.45 0.58
C SER A 156 7.08 -12.84 -0.82
N GLU A 157 6.41 -12.37 -1.86
CA GLU A 157 6.69 -12.68 -3.26
C GLU A 157 6.84 -11.37 -4.05
N PRO A 158 7.99 -10.70 -3.95
CA PRO A 158 8.21 -9.44 -4.65
C PRO A 158 8.24 -9.65 -6.16
N THR A 159 7.86 -8.62 -6.92
CA THR A 159 7.73 -8.66 -8.38
C THR A 159 8.43 -7.47 -9.05
N ASP A 160 8.70 -7.61 -10.34
CA ASP A 160 9.19 -6.53 -11.21
C ASP A 160 8.03 -5.67 -11.79
N ASP A 161 8.34 -4.77 -12.73
CA ASP A 161 7.35 -3.87 -13.35
C ASP A 161 6.29 -4.60 -14.19
N ALA A 162 6.64 -5.78 -14.70
CA ALA A 162 5.74 -6.64 -15.45
C ALA A 162 4.97 -7.63 -14.56
N GLY A 163 5.17 -7.58 -13.23
CA GLY A 163 4.55 -8.49 -12.28
C GLY A 163 5.19 -9.87 -12.23
N TRP A 164 6.37 -10.07 -12.83
CA TRP A 164 7.10 -11.33 -12.71
C TRP A 164 7.79 -11.41 -11.34
N PRO A 165 7.83 -12.60 -10.69
CA PRO A 165 8.55 -12.77 -9.43
C PRO A 165 10.01 -12.33 -9.55
N ALA A 166 10.46 -11.50 -8.62
CA ALA A 166 11.85 -11.08 -8.54
C ALA A 166 12.74 -12.29 -8.22
N GLU A 167 13.91 -12.35 -8.85
CA GLU A 167 14.85 -13.46 -8.72
C GLU A 167 15.64 -13.38 -7.40
N LEU A 168 14.95 -13.40 -6.27
CA LEU A 168 15.55 -13.39 -4.93
C LEU A 168 15.66 -14.81 -4.36
N PRO A 169 16.67 -15.10 -3.51
CA PRO A 169 16.72 -16.33 -2.75
C PRO A 169 15.44 -16.53 -1.94
N PRO A 170 15.01 -17.78 -1.72
CA PRO A 170 13.90 -18.08 -0.83
C PRO A 170 14.09 -17.44 0.55
N ASP A 171 13.00 -17.01 1.17
CA ASP A 171 12.98 -16.41 2.51
C ASP A 171 13.76 -15.09 2.64
N THR A 172 14.12 -14.44 1.52
CA THR A 172 14.70 -13.09 1.55
C THR A 172 13.67 -12.12 2.14
N THR A 173 14.09 -11.38 3.15
CA THR A 173 13.26 -10.35 3.82
C THR A 173 13.86 -8.96 3.73
N GLU A 174 15.16 -8.87 3.44
CA GLU A 174 15.91 -7.62 3.30
C GLU A 174 16.82 -7.68 2.08
N VAL A 175 16.97 -6.54 1.44
CA VAL A 175 17.78 -6.35 0.23
C VAL A 175 18.57 -5.05 0.35
N ILE A 176 19.65 -4.91 -0.41
CA ILE A 176 20.39 -3.66 -0.52
C ILE A 176 19.98 -2.99 -1.82
N VAL A 177 19.53 -1.74 -1.71
CA VAL A 177 19.09 -0.93 -2.86
C VAL A 177 20.31 -0.42 -3.62
N PHE A 178 20.33 -0.64 -4.94
CA PHE A 178 21.44 -0.24 -5.81
C PHE A 178 21.20 1.12 -6.50
N ASP A 179 19.95 1.47 -6.75
CA ASP A 179 19.56 2.73 -7.38
C ASP A 179 19.40 3.87 -6.37
N ASN A 180 19.61 5.11 -6.82
CA ASN A 180 19.42 6.28 -5.95
C ASN A 180 17.94 6.67 -5.78
N GLU A 181 17.12 6.31 -6.75
CA GLU A 181 15.70 6.64 -6.88
C GLU A 181 14.99 5.51 -7.67
N PRO A 182 13.67 5.33 -7.52
CA PRO A 182 12.92 4.44 -8.38
C PRO A 182 13.10 4.78 -9.86
N THR A 183 13.22 3.77 -10.71
CA THR A 183 13.33 3.95 -12.16
C THR A 183 11.98 4.41 -12.74
N PRO A 184 11.94 4.93 -13.99
CA PRO A 184 10.69 5.24 -14.67
C PRO A 184 9.72 4.06 -14.83
N LEU A 185 10.21 2.83 -14.66
CA LEU A 185 9.41 1.60 -14.67
C LEU A 185 8.87 1.24 -13.28
N LEU A 186 8.94 2.14 -12.30
CA LEU A 186 8.44 1.91 -10.93
C LEU A 186 9.13 0.73 -10.22
N THR A 187 10.38 0.45 -10.59
CA THR A 187 11.22 -0.57 -9.96
C THR A 187 12.51 0.02 -9.44
N VAL A 188 13.16 -0.73 -8.56
CA VAL A 188 14.47 -0.43 -8.01
C VAL A 188 15.33 -1.68 -8.19
N ARG A 189 16.58 -1.51 -8.64
CA ARG A 189 17.55 -2.59 -8.59
C ARG A 189 17.94 -2.86 -7.17
N VAL A 190 17.85 -4.13 -6.77
CA VAL A 190 18.22 -4.59 -5.44
C VAL A 190 19.16 -5.79 -5.55
N PHE A 191 19.99 -6.00 -4.54
CA PHE A 191 20.82 -7.19 -4.45
C PHE A 191 20.86 -7.72 -3.02
N VAL A 192 21.06 -9.03 -2.90
CA VAL A 192 21.29 -9.72 -1.61
C VAL A 192 22.76 -10.14 -1.56
N PRO A 193 23.48 -9.95 -0.43
CA PRO A 193 24.83 -10.46 -0.29
C PRO A 193 24.92 -11.96 -0.60
N GLY A 194 25.77 -12.33 -1.55
CA GLY A 194 25.94 -13.72 -2.00
C GLY A 194 25.15 -14.10 -3.26
N MET A 195 24.31 -13.21 -3.79
CA MET A 195 23.74 -13.31 -5.13
C MET A 195 24.73 -12.81 -6.19
N ASP A 196 24.72 -13.43 -7.37
CA ASP A 196 25.37 -12.88 -8.56
C ASP A 196 24.48 -11.80 -9.19
N GLY A 197 24.87 -10.54 -9.05
CA GLY A 197 24.21 -9.42 -9.74
C GLY A 197 23.11 -8.72 -8.93
N PHE A 198 22.10 -8.23 -9.63
CA PHE A 198 20.93 -7.54 -9.07
C PHE A 198 19.66 -8.05 -9.74
N THR A 199 18.54 -7.90 -9.06
CA THR A 199 17.20 -8.10 -9.62
C THR A 199 16.37 -6.82 -9.47
N PHE A 200 15.22 -6.74 -10.13
CA PHE A 200 14.32 -5.60 -10.04
C PHE A 200 13.16 -5.94 -9.11
N VAL A 201 12.86 -5.01 -8.20
CA VAL A 201 11.69 -5.10 -7.32
C VAL A 201 10.92 -3.80 -7.44
N ARG A 202 9.59 -3.87 -7.50
CA ARG A 202 8.76 -2.67 -7.50
C ARG A 202 9.01 -1.83 -6.25
N PHE A 203 9.09 -0.51 -6.42
CA PHE A 203 9.47 0.38 -5.31
C PHE A 203 8.46 0.32 -4.16
N ASP A 204 7.17 0.14 -4.45
CA ASP A 204 6.07 0.08 -3.48
C ASP A 204 6.05 -1.20 -2.63
N GLN A 205 6.89 -2.18 -2.97
CA GLN A 205 7.10 -3.41 -2.20
C GLN A 205 8.29 -3.31 -1.23
N LEU A 206 8.92 -2.14 -1.12
CA LEU A 206 10.10 -1.89 -0.30
C LEU A 206 9.82 -0.84 0.78
N ALA A 207 10.46 -1.00 1.93
CA ALA A 207 10.61 0.07 2.92
C ALA A 207 12.08 0.23 3.29
N VAL A 208 12.55 1.47 3.45
CA VAL A 208 13.93 1.79 3.91
C VAL A 208 13.88 2.42 5.29
N HIS A 209 15.00 2.44 6.02
CA HIS A 209 14.97 3.07 7.33
C HIS A 209 14.54 4.56 7.25
N ALA A 210 13.89 5.14 8.26
CA ALA A 210 13.76 6.58 8.39
C ALA A 210 15.12 7.15 8.81
N ASP A 211 15.53 8.28 8.23
CA ASP A 211 16.76 8.98 8.63
C ASP A 211 16.51 9.97 9.78
#